data_AF-B0K4T7-F1
#
_entry.id   AF-B0K4T7-F1
#
_cell.length_a   1.000
_cell.length_b   1.000
_cell.length_c   1.000
_cell.angle_alpha   90.00
_cell.angle_beta   90.00
_cell.angle_gamma   90.00
#
_symmetry.space_group_name_H-M   'P 1'
#
loop_
_entity.id
_entity.type
_entity.pdbx_description
1 polymer ?
#
loop_
_entity_poly.entity_id
_entity_poly.type
_entity_poly.pdbx_seq_one_letter_code
_entity_poly.pdbx_strand_id
1 'polypeptide(L)'
;MILLATGIEALDKKLSDVLPNTAAVYYREAVFNFNFDTLIFSEALTGSLPAENLLFEVRKRGRRVIFLAGESINKDLTAKLFIMGIYDLVFEPVTAEKVKEVLEKPRNFGDVSYLLTDLTSSELKIESFAKSVETAKKQIEGIVKFLGESYRCTDLNEGLLKIEQLLVKEVLYEQDY
;
A
#
# COMPACT_ATOMS: atom_id res chain seq x y z
N MET A 1 5.38 -9.47 -26.43
CA MET A 1 4.15 -9.00 -27.10
C MET A 1 3.27 -8.29 -26.07
N ILE A 2 2.60 -7.21 -26.47
CA ILE A 2 1.66 -6.44 -25.64
C ILE A 2 0.24 -6.78 -26.10
N LEU A 3 -0.62 -7.21 -25.18
CA LEU A 3 -2.01 -7.46 -25.47
C LEU A 3 -2.88 -6.29 -25.02
N LEU A 4 -3.60 -5.68 -25.96
CA LEU A 4 -4.56 -4.62 -25.74
C LEU A 4 -5.93 -5.25 -25.50
N ALA A 5 -6.45 -5.09 -24.30
CA ALA A 5 -7.68 -5.69 -23.84
C ALA A 5 -8.51 -4.61 -23.14
N THR A 6 -8.68 -3.46 -23.80
CA THR A 6 -9.39 -2.30 -23.23
C THR A 6 -10.89 -2.34 -23.52
N GLY A 7 -11.30 -3.02 -24.60
CA GLY A 7 -12.68 -3.00 -25.08
C GLY A 7 -13.06 -1.70 -25.80
N ILE A 8 -12.11 -0.79 -26.01
CA ILE A 8 -12.32 0.52 -26.63
C ILE A 8 -11.47 0.59 -27.90
N GLU A 9 -12.07 0.26 -29.04
CA GLU A 9 -11.35 0.13 -30.32
C GLU A 9 -10.58 1.40 -30.71
N ALA A 10 -11.15 2.58 -30.48
CA ALA A 10 -10.49 3.85 -30.76
C ALA A 10 -9.23 4.08 -29.90
N LEU A 11 -9.23 3.60 -28.65
CA LEU A 11 -8.07 3.66 -27.76
C LEU A 11 -7.03 2.62 -28.16
N ASP A 12 -7.47 1.39 -28.44
CA ASP A 12 -6.59 0.29 -28.87
C ASP A 12 -5.83 0.66 -30.14
N LYS A 13 -6.50 1.31 -31.10
CA LYS A 13 -5.84 1.82 -32.32
C LYS A 13 -4.74 2.83 -32.00
N LYS A 14 -5.05 3.85 -31.17
CA LYS A 14 -4.06 4.85 -30.74
C LYS A 14 -2.88 4.21 -30.00
N LEU A 15 -3.14 3.20 -29.17
CA LEU A 15 -2.11 2.47 -28.46
C LEU A 15 -1.23 1.66 -29.43
N SER A 16 -1.82 1.01 -30.43
CA SER A 16 -1.07 0.25 -31.44
C SER A 16 -0.18 1.12 -32.33
N ASP A 17 -0.55 2.39 -32.54
CA ASP A 17 0.27 3.34 -33.31
C ASP A 17 1.53 3.78 -32.55
N VAL A 18 1.51 3.72 -31.21
CA VAL A 18 2.56 4.27 -30.33
C VAL A 18 3.39 3.17 -29.65
N LEU A 19 2.80 2.01 -29.39
CA LEU A 19 3.42 0.89 -28.70
C LEU A 19 3.89 -0.19 -29.68
N PRO A 20 5.06 -0.81 -29.44
CA PRO A 20 5.57 -1.85 -30.33
C PRO A 20 4.89 -3.21 -30.08
N ASN A 21 4.74 -4.01 -31.13
CA ASN A 21 4.34 -5.42 -31.05
C ASN A 21 3.07 -5.66 -30.23
N THR A 22 2.00 -4.96 -30.62
CA THR A 22 0.68 -5.03 -30.01
C THR A 22 -0.26 -5.98 -30.76
N ALA A 23 -1.15 -6.65 -30.02
CA ALA A 23 -2.33 -7.31 -30.56
C ALA A 23 -3.55 -6.88 -29.74
N ALA A 24 -4.74 -6.79 -30.34
CA ALA A 24 -5.96 -6.38 -29.65
C ALA A 24 -6.94 -7.56 -29.50
N VAL A 25 -7.66 -7.59 -28.38
CA VAL A 25 -8.76 -8.49 -28.11
C VAL A 25 -9.95 -7.72 -27.55
N TYR A 26 -11.16 -8.16 -27.93
CA TYR A 26 -12.39 -7.43 -27.63
C TYR A 26 -13.36 -8.21 -26.71
N TYR A 27 -12.90 -9.32 -26.14
CA TYR A 27 -13.60 -10.05 -25.09
C TYR A 27 -12.61 -10.75 -24.13
N ARG A 28 -12.98 -10.88 -22.85
CA ARG A 28 -12.08 -11.32 -21.76
C ARG A 28 -11.51 -12.72 -21.96
N GLU A 29 -12.31 -13.67 -22.41
CA GLU A 29 -11.90 -15.07 -22.58
C GLU A 29 -10.84 -15.23 -23.66
N ALA A 30 -10.85 -14.34 -24.66
CA ALA A 30 -9.88 -14.35 -25.76
C ALA A 30 -8.45 -14.18 -25.27
N VAL A 31 -8.24 -13.48 -24.15
CA VAL A 31 -6.93 -13.15 -23.59
C VAL A 31 -6.06 -14.41 -23.44
N PHE A 32 -6.66 -15.53 -23.05
CA PHE A 32 -5.91 -16.77 -22.82
C PHE A 32 -5.42 -17.46 -24.10
N ASN A 33 -5.92 -17.07 -25.27
CA ASN A 33 -5.49 -17.61 -26.56
C ASN A 33 -4.18 -16.99 -27.06
N PHE A 34 -3.67 -15.98 -26.36
CA PHE A 34 -2.48 -15.24 -26.75
C PHE A 34 -1.31 -15.48 -25.79
N ASN A 35 -0.11 -15.55 -26.36
CA ASN A 35 1.14 -15.52 -25.61
C ASN A 35 1.69 -14.09 -25.57
N PHE A 36 1.60 -13.44 -24.40
CA PHE A 36 1.99 -12.05 -24.20
C PHE A 36 2.73 -11.89 -22.88
N ASP A 37 3.49 -10.80 -22.78
CA ASP A 37 4.27 -10.44 -21.60
C ASP A 37 3.54 -9.39 -20.75
N THR A 38 2.84 -8.46 -21.42
CA THR A 38 2.10 -7.36 -20.79
C THR A 38 0.67 -7.31 -21.31
N LEU A 39 -0.29 -7.17 -20.40
CA LEU A 39 -1.70 -6.89 -20.67
C LEU A 39 -2.00 -5.43 -20.35
N ILE A 40 -2.59 -4.70 -21.29
CA ILE A 40 -3.24 -3.40 -21.00
C ILE A 40 -4.74 -3.67 -20.89
N PHE A 41 -5.30 -3.48 -19.71
CA PHE A 41 -6.66 -3.92 -19.38
C PHE A 41 -7.53 -2.77 -18.88
N SER A 42 -8.81 -2.78 -19.29
CA SER A 42 -9.86 -1.93 -18.73
C SER A 42 -11.08 -2.78 -18.40
N GLU A 43 -11.84 -2.41 -17.37
CA GLU A 43 -13.09 -3.08 -17.01
C GLU A 43 -14.16 -3.00 -18.10
N ALA A 44 -14.02 -2.04 -19.04
CA ALA A 44 -14.89 -1.90 -20.21
C ALA A 44 -14.83 -3.09 -21.17
N LEU A 45 -13.76 -3.90 -21.13
CA LEU A 45 -13.68 -5.14 -21.91
C LEU A 45 -14.77 -6.11 -21.46
N THR A 46 -15.69 -6.45 -22.35
CA THR A 46 -16.82 -7.34 -22.06
C THR A 46 -16.40 -8.81 -21.99
N GLY A 47 -17.22 -9.63 -21.32
CA GLY A 47 -16.99 -11.08 -21.19
C GLY A 47 -17.73 -11.66 -20.00
N SER A 48 -17.94 -12.98 -20.01
CA SER A 48 -18.60 -13.71 -18.93
C SER A 48 -17.65 -13.95 -17.75
N LEU A 49 -16.34 -14.03 -18.01
CA LEU A 49 -15.32 -14.13 -16.98
C LEU A 49 -15.24 -12.82 -16.15
N PRO A 50 -15.28 -12.89 -14.81
CA PRO A 50 -15.04 -11.72 -13.97
C PRO A 50 -13.64 -11.14 -14.19
N ALA A 51 -13.53 -9.82 -14.24
CA ALA A 51 -12.26 -9.11 -14.45
C ALA A 51 -11.19 -9.52 -13.42
N GLU A 52 -11.58 -9.63 -12.15
CA GLU A 52 -10.69 -10.04 -11.06
C GLU A 52 -10.06 -11.43 -11.31
N ASN A 53 -10.86 -12.39 -11.78
CA ASN A 53 -10.40 -13.74 -12.08
C ASN A 53 -9.44 -13.75 -13.28
N LEU A 54 -9.74 -12.94 -14.30
CA LEU A 54 -8.84 -12.76 -15.45
C LEU A 54 -7.48 -12.21 -15.00
N LEU A 55 -7.49 -11.11 -14.24
CA LEU A 55 -6.28 -10.44 -13.75
C LEU A 55 -5.45 -11.36 -12.86
N PHE A 56 -6.09 -12.10 -11.97
CA PHE A 56 -5.45 -13.09 -11.12
C PHE A 56 -4.71 -14.15 -11.95
N GLU A 57 -5.38 -14.77 -12.93
CA GLU A 57 -4.75 -15.80 -13.78
C GLU A 57 -3.62 -15.24 -14.66
N VAL A 58 -3.74 -14.00 -15.12
CA VAL A 58 -2.68 -13.32 -15.88
C VAL A 58 -1.44 -13.10 -14.99
N ARG A 59 -1.64 -12.58 -13.77
CA ARG A 59 -0.54 -12.34 -12.80
C ARG A 59 0.09 -13.62 -12.30
N LYS A 60 -0.70 -14.68 -12.07
CA LYS A 60 -0.23 -16.02 -11.70
C LYS A 60 0.72 -16.62 -12.74
N ARG A 61 0.55 -16.27 -14.02
CA ARG A 61 1.46 -16.66 -15.13
C ARG A 61 2.69 -15.76 -15.25
N GLY A 62 2.92 -14.86 -14.29
CA GLY A 62 4.05 -13.92 -14.28
C GLY A 62 3.92 -12.77 -15.28
N ARG A 63 2.77 -12.62 -15.95
CA ARG A 63 2.55 -11.58 -16.97
C ARG A 63 2.23 -10.25 -16.31
N ARG A 64 2.79 -9.17 -16.83
CA ARG A 64 2.57 -7.81 -16.31
C ARG A 64 1.17 -7.31 -16.70
N VAL A 65 0.57 -6.48 -15.85
CA VAL A 65 -0.72 -5.84 -16.12
C VAL A 65 -0.57 -4.33 -15.94
N ILE A 66 -0.97 -3.57 -16.95
CA ILE A 66 -1.25 -2.13 -16.85
C ILE A 66 -2.77 -1.98 -16.81
N PHE A 67 -3.28 -1.47 -15.70
CA PHE A 67 -4.72 -1.35 -15.45
C PHE A 67 -5.18 0.09 -15.70
N LEU A 68 -6.17 0.26 -16.57
CA LEU A 68 -6.80 1.54 -16.86
C LEU A 68 -7.89 1.78 -15.80
N ALA A 69 -7.58 2.64 -14.82
CA ALA A 69 -8.33 2.77 -13.57
C ALA A 69 -9.53 3.73 -13.65
N GLY A 70 -9.82 4.31 -14.82
CA GLY A 70 -10.87 5.33 -14.97
C GLY A 70 -10.55 6.61 -14.21
N GLU A 71 -11.58 7.38 -13.84
CA GLU A 71 -11.42 8.61 -13.06
C GLU A 71 -11.02 8.33 -11.60
N SER A 72 -11.53 7.24 -11.05
CA SER A 72 -11.24 6.80 -9.69
C SER A 72 -11.44 5.30 -9.55
N ILE A 73 -10.75 4.72 -8.58
CA ILE A 73 -10.87 3.31 -8.21
C ILE A 73 -11.29 3.21 -6.75
N ASN A 74 -12.19 2.28 -6.44
CA ASN A 74 -12.62 2.09 -5.06
C ASN A 74 -11.55 1.32 -4.24
N LYS A 75 -11.63 1.40 -2.90
CA LYS A 75 -10.64 0.79 -2.01
C LYS A 75 -10.60 -0.75 -2.10
N ASP A 76 -11.72 -1.40 -2.32
CA ASP A 76 -11.80 -2.87 -2.45
C ASP A 76 -11.05 -3.37 -3.68
N LEU A 77 -11.33 -2.77 -4.85
CA LEU A 77 -10.63 -3.08 -6.09
C LEU A 77 -9.15 -2.71 -6.00
N THR A 78 -8.81 -1.57 -5.38
CA THR A 78 -7.41 -1.18 -5.13
C THR A 78 -6.66 -2.24 -4.34
N ALA A 79 -7.23 -2.71 -3.23
CA ALA A 79 -6.63 -3.76 -2.40
C ALA A 79 -6.43 -5.06 -3.19
N LYS A 80 -7.42 -5.47 -3.99
CA LYS A 80 -7.32 -6.65 -4.86
C LYS A 80 -6.20 -6.52 -5.90
N LEU A 81 -6.12 -5.39 -6.61
CA LEU A 81 -5.06 -5.13 -7.58
C LEU A 81 -3.68 -5.19 -6.93
N PHE A 82 -3.53 -4.59 -5.73
CA PHE A 82 -2.24 -4.57 -5.03
C PHE A 82 -1.81 -5.93 -4.52
N ILE A 83 -2.75 -6.74 -4.01
CA ILE A 83 -2.49 -8.15 -3.62
C ILE A 83 -1.99 -8.95 -4.83
N MET A 84 -2.51 -8.68 -6.02
CA MET A 84 -2.06 -9.31 -7.27
C MET A 84 -0.73 -8.71 -7.82
N GLY A 85 -0.17 -7.71 -7.15
CA GLY A 85 1.03 -7.00 -7.59
C GLY A 85 0.82 -6.15 -8.84
N ILE A 86 -0.37 -5.57 -9.01
CA ILE A 86 -0.73 -4.67 -10.10
C ILE A 86 -0.65 -3.23 -9.59
N TYR A 87 0.45 -2.56 -9.91
CA TYR A 87 0.73 -1.17 -9.49
C TYR A 87 0.74 -0.18 -10.66
N ASP A 88 0.82 -0.69 -11.88
CA ASP A 88 0.79 0.10 -13.10
C ASP A 88 -0.65 0.57 -13.39
N LEU A 89 -1.10 1.56 -12.63
CA LEU A 89 -2.44 2.14 -12.75
C LEU A 89 -2.42 3.41 -13.60
N VAL A 90 -3.29 3.50 -14.59
CA VAL A 90 -3.44 4.69 -15.45
C VAL A 90 -4.83 5.28 -15.25
N PHE A 91 -4.88 6.47 -14.65
CA PHE A 91 -6.10 7.23 -14.42
C PHE A 91 -6.41 8.19 -15.58
N GLU A 92 -7.69 8.53 -15.71
CA GLU A 92 -8.19 9.46 -16.73
C GLU A 92 -7.54 10.86 -16.62
N PRO A 93 -7.37 11.60 -17.74
CA PRO A 93 -7.59 11.12 -19.11
C PRO A 93 -6.56 10.06 -19.51
N VAL A 94 -7.00 8.92 -20.05
CA VAL A 94 -6.11 7.85 -20.54
C VAL A 94 -5.61 8.22 -21.93
N THR A 95 -4.29 8.42 -22.06
CA THR A 95 -3.63 8.69 -23.35
C THR A 95 -2.60 7.62 -23.67
N ALA A 96 -2.26 7.46 -24.95
CA ALA A 96 -1.27 6.48 -25.39
C ALA A 96 0.11 6.76 -24.79
N GLU A 97 0.44 8.04 -24.61
CA GLU A 97 1.69 8.51 -24.01
C GLU A 97 1.78 8.14 -22.53
N LYS A 98 0.70 8.31 -21.75
CA LYS A 98 0.65 7.88 -20.34
C LYS A 98 0.86 6.37 -20.21
N VAL A 99 0.23 5.58 -21.07
CA VAL A 99 0.38 4.12 -21.05
C VAL A 99 1.80 3.72 -21.46
N LYS A 100 2.38 4.40 -22.46
CA LYS A 100 3.77 4.20 -22.88
C LYS A 100 4.76 4.53 -21.76
N GLU A 101 4.57 5.64 -21.06
CA GLU A 101 5.40 6.04 -19.92
C GLU A 101 5.40 4.94 -18.85
N VAL A 102 4.22 4.46 -18.47
CA VAL A 102 4.09 3.37 -17.48
C VAL A 102 4.74 2.08 -18.01
N LEU A 103 4.56 1.75 -19.28
CA LEU A 103 5.21 0.60 -19.89
C LEU A 103 6.75 0.66 -19.80
N GLU A 104 7.34 1.82 -20.10
CA GLU A 104 8.79 2.05 -20.07
C GLU A 104 9.34 2.17 -18.64
N LYS A 105 8.56 2.73 -17.72
CA LYS A 105 8.91 2.92 -16.31
C LYS A 105 7.85 2.26 -15.41
N PRO A 106 8.01 0.95 -15.11
CA PRO A 106 7.10 0.24 -14.23
C PRO A 106 7.01 0.88 -12.85
N ARG A 107 5.79 0.98 -12.33
CA ARG A 107 5.53 1.49 -10.99
C ARG A 107 5.74 0.40 -9.95
N ASN A 108 6.21 0.82 -8.78
CA ASN A 108 6.31 -0.01 -7.59
C ASN A 108 5.18 0.35 -6.60
N PHE A 109 5.08 -0.41 -5.52
CA PHE A 109 4.07 -0.18 -4.48
C PHE A 109 4.15 1.22 -3.87
N GLY A 110 5.34 1.78 -3.68
CA GLY A 110 5.53 3.13 -3.14
C GLY A 110 4.98 4.24 -4.02
N ASP A 111 4.91 4.03 -5.34
CA ASP A 111 4.33 5.00 -6.27
C ASP A 111 2.80 5.10 -6.14
N VAL A 112 2.15 4.09 -5.56
CA VAL A 112 0.69 3.96 -5.54
C VAL A 112 0.09 3.69 -4.15
N SER A 113 0.93 3.56 -3.11
CA SER A 113 0.51 3.21 -1.74
C SER A 113 -0.51 4.19 -1.16
N TYR A 114 -0.46 5.46 -1.58
CA TYR A 114 -1.40 6.51 -1.19
C TYR A 114 -2.87 6.17 -1.51
N LEU A 115 -3.12 5.24 -2.46
CA LEU A 115 -4.47 4.81 -2.81
C LEU A 115 -5.12 3.88 -1.76
N LEU A 116 -4.32 3.22 -0.90
CA LEU A 116 -4.83 2.37 0.19
C LEU A 116 -5.05 3.14 1.49
N THR A 117 -4.48 4.34 1.61
CA THR A 117 -4.43 5.06 2.88
C THR A 117 -5.11 6.41 2.75
N ASP A 118 -6.03 6.72 3.66
CA ASP A 118 -6.45 8.13 3.89
C ASP A 118 -5.37 8.94 4.61
N LEU A 119 -4.15 8.39 4.73
CA LEU A 119 -3.01 9.02 5.36
C LEU A 119 -2.53 10.14 4.44
N THR A 120 -3.21 11.27 4.50
CA THR A 120 -2.57 12.57 4.32
C THR A 120 -1.41 12.59 5.32
N SER A 121 -0.18 12.45 4.83
CA SER A 121 1.06 12.88 5.49
C SER A 121 1.12 12.65 7.01
N SER A 122 0.59 11.52 7.49
CA SER A 122 0.61 11.13 8.92
C SER A 122 1.76 10.17 9.21
N GLU A 123 2.50 9.85 8.16
CA GLU A 123 3.93 9.56 8.19
C GLU A 123 4.67 10.75 8.81
N LEU A 124 4.64 10.79 10.15
CA LEU A 124 5.64 11.34 11.07
C LEU A 124 5.18 11.28 12.55
N LYS A 125 4.15 10.50 12.89
CA LYS A 125 3.84 10.24 14.33
C LYS A 125 4.89 9.39 15.04
N ILE A 126 5.78 8.70 14.32
CA ILE A 126 6.84 7.87 14.92
C ILE A 126 7.83 8.71 15.74
N GLU A 127 8.26 9.86 15.23
CA GLU A 127 9.17 10.76 15.98
C GLU A 127 8.48 11.34 17.22
N SER A 128 7.21 11.72 17.09
CA SER A 128 6.42 12.22 18.23
C SER A 128 6.24 11.14 19.31
N PHE A 129 6.04 9.89 18.90
CA PHE A 129 5.89 8.75 19.80
C PHE A 129 7.21 8.43 20.52
N ALA A 130 8.32 8.33 19.79
CA ALA A 130 9.64 8.11 20.39
C ALA A 130 10.01 9.21 21.39
N LYS A 131 9.74 10.48 21.05
CA LYS A 131 9.93 11.62 21.96
C LYS A 131 9.02 11.54 23.19
N SER A 132 7.78 11.08 23.03
CA SER A 132 6.84 10.88 24.16
C SER A 132 7.31 9.77 25.10
N VAL A 133 7.84 8.67 24.56
CA VAL A 133 8.39 7.55 25.33
C VAL A 133 9.63 7.99 26.11
N GLU A 134 10.53 8.74 25.48
CA GLU A 134 11.73 9.26 26.15
C GLU A 134 11.37 10.27 27.27
N THR A 135 10.33 11.08 27.05
CA THR A 135 9.81 11.99 28.08
C THR A 135 9.23 11.21 29.26
N ALA A 136 8.45 10.16 29.01
CA ALA A 136 7.91 9.29 30.05
C ALA A 136 9.01 8.58 30.86
N LYS A 137 10.09 8.11 30.20
CA LYS A 137 11.25 7.52 30.89
C LYS A 137 11.90 8.51 31.87
N LYS A 138 12.15 9.74 31.43
CA LYS A 138 12.71 10.80 32.28
C LYS A 138 11.79 11.18 33.45
N GLN A 139 10.48 11.17 33.23
CA GLN A 139 9.50 11.40 34.29
C GLN A 139 9.56 10.30 35.35
N ILE A 140 9.63 9.03 34.93
CA ILE A 140 9.80 7.88 35.83
C ILE A 140 11.08 8.04 36.66
N GLU A 141 12.21 8.35 36.02
CA GLU A 141 13.47 8.58 36.72
C GLU A 141 13.36 9.71 37.75
N GLY A 142 12.65 10.79 37.40
CA GLY A 142 12.38 11.91 38.30
C GLY A 142 11.52 11.51 39.51
N ILE A 143 10.48 10.70 39.30
CA ILE A 143 9.61 10.20 40.38
C ILE A 143 10.40 9.27 41.31
N VAL A 144 11.16 8.33 40.76
CA VAL A 144 11.97 7.41 41.58
C VAL A 144 13.00 8.18 42.40
N LYS A 145 13.62 9.22 41.81
CA LYS A 145 14.53 10.13 42.53
C LYS A 145 13.83 10.92 43.63
N PHE A 146 12.60 11.37 43.40
CA PHE A 146 11.78 12.03 44.42
C PHE A 146 11.47 11.09 45.60
N LEU A 147 11.21 9.81 45.31
CA LEU A 147 11.03 8.74 46.30
C LEU A 147 12.34 8.26 46.95
N GLY A 148 13.45 8.99 46.76
CA GLY A 148 14.71 8.77 47.48
C GLY A 148 15.68 7.77 46.84
N GLU A 149 15.38 7.22 45.66
CA GLU A 149 16.26 6.27 44.97
C GLU A 149 16.77 6.76 43.61
N SER A 150 18.00 6.39 43.23
CA SER A 150 18.49 6.62 41.88
C SER A 150 18.07 5.46 40.96
N TYR A 151 17.48 5.77 39.81
CA TYR A 151 17.07 4.78 38.82
C TYR A 151 17.27 5.30 37.39
N ARG A 152 17.58 4.40 36.46
CA ARG A 152 17.68 4.67 35.03
C ARG A 152 16.66 3.82 34.29
N CYS A 153 15.70 4.47 33.64
CA CYS A 153 14.56 3.81 33.02
C CYS A 153 14.92 3.38 31.59
N THR A 154 15.22 2.09 31.41
CA THR A 154 15.49 1.54 30.07
C THR A 154 14.23 1.02 29.39
N ASP A 155 13.29 0.48 30.18
CA ASP A 155 11.97 0.02 29.79
C ASP A 155 10.88 0.66 30.65
N LEU A 156 9.74 1.00 30.03
CA LEU A 156 8.64 1.69 30.73
C LEU A 156 7.95 0.79 31.76
N ASN A 157 7.77 -0.50 31.47
CA ASN A 157 7.07 -1.40 32.39
C ASN A 157 7.92 -1.66 33.64
N GLU A 158 9.23 -1.87 33.46
CA GLU A 158 10.16 -1.99 34.59
C GLU A 158 10.19 -0.70 35.43
N GLY A 159 10.19 0.45 34.77
CA GLY A 159 10.13 1.75 35.43
C GLY A 159 8.85 1.97 36.24
N LEU A 160 7.69 1.59 35.70
CA LEU A 160 6.40 1.68 36.40
C LEU A 160 6.35 0.73 37.60
N LEU A 161 6.82 -0.51 37.45
CA LEU A 161 6.89 -1.48 38.54
C LEU A 161 7.80 -0.98 39.67
N LYS A 162 8.92 -0.30 39.32
CA LYS A 162 9.81 0.29 40.32
C LYS A 162 9.13 1.40 41.12
N ILE A 163 8.36 2.26 40.47
CA ILE A 163 7.56 3.29 41.16
C ILE A 163 6.53 2.63 42.08
N GLU A 164 5.81 1.62 41.61
CA GLU A 164 4.81 0.90 42.39
C GLU A 164 5.42 0.32 43.69
N GLN A 165 6.56 -0.36 43.58
CA GLN A 165 7.26 -0.92 44.74
C GLN A 165 7.68 0.15 45.76
N LEU A 166 8.14 1.31 45.29
CA LEU A 166 8.54 2.41 46.16
C LEU A 166 7.35 3.08 46.84
N LEU A 167 6.23 3.25 46.13
CA LEU A 167 5.01 3.79 46.71
C LEU A 167 4.42 2.85 47.76
N VAL A 168 4.40 1.54 47.50
CA VAL A 168 3.96 0.53 48.48
C VAL A 168 4.83 0.60 49.74
N LYS A 169 6.14 0.75 49.57
CA LYS A 169 7.06 0.91 50.68
C LYS A 169 6.71 2.16 51.50
N GLU A 170 6.59 3.32 50.86
CA GLU A 170 6.29 4.58 51.56
C GLU A 170 4.98 4.52 52.35
N VAL A 171 3.92 3.98 51.75
CA VAL A 171 2.60 3.85 52.40
C VAL A 171 2.63 2.87 53.59
N LEU A 172 3.43 1.81 53.51
CA LEU A 172 3.54 0.84 54.62
C LEU A 172 4.42 1.35 55.77
N TYR A 173 5.44 2.17 55.49
CA TYR A 173 6.29 2.77 56.53
C TYR A 173 5.60 3.91 57.31
N GLU A 174 4.60 4.58 56.74
CA GLU A 174 3.81 5.61 57.45
C GLU A 174 2.79 5.05 58.46
N GLN A 175 2.55 3.74 58.49
CA GLN A 175 1.57 3.12 59.42
C GLN A 175 2.16 2.65 60.76
N ASP A 176 3.48 2.76 60.95
CA ASP A 176 4.20 2.30 62.16
C ASP A 176 4.52 3.42 63.18
N TYR A 177 3.84 4.58 63.11
CA TYR A 177 3.93 5.68 64.09
C TYR A 177 2.61 5.98 64.79
#